data_AF-A0A8T4ZM20-F1
#
_entry.id   AF-A0A8T4ZM20-F1
#
_cell.length_a   1.000
_cell.length_b   1.000
_cell.length_c   1.000
_cell.angle_alpha   90.00
_cell.angle_beta   90.00
_cell.angle_gamma   90.00
#
_symmetry.space_group_name_H-M   'P 1'
#
loop_
_entity.id
_entity.type
_entity.pdbx_description
1 polymer ?
#
loop_
_entity_poly.entity_id
_entity_poly.type
_entity_poly.pdbx_seq_one_letter_code
_entity_poly.pdbx_strand_id
1 'polypeptide(L)'
;LGELGVIFGMCAIYTGIYVSVGIYQADFHILTAIAAFIGLFIGCAVGIIIQDIGRSMIYVCVSAVSAIAIAVTLIVLPPFLAGEYEMVNYALLPTMQLITLPAIFATMFSLFGTALGYFIGDSLK
;
A
#
# COMPACT_ATOMS: atom_id res chain seq x y z
N LEU A 1 4.25 1.01 21.17
CA LEU A 1 5.11 0.22 20.26
C LEU A 1 4.29 -0.69 19.33
N GLY A 2 3.24 -1.36 19.81
CA GLY A 2 2.39 -2.24 18.97
C GLY A 2 1.77 -1.54 17.75
N GLU A 3 1.03 -0.45 17.94
CA GLU A 3 0.31 0.25 16.85
C GLU A 3 1.25 0.83 15.78
N LEU A 4 2.34 1.48 16.18
CA LEU A 4 3.35 1.98 15.25
C LEU A 4 4.01 0.86 14.44
N GLY A 5 4.26 -0.30 15.05
CA GLY A 5 4.81 -1.47 14.35
C GLY A 5 3.88 -1.97 13.24
N VAL A 6 2.57 -1.93 13.46
CA VAL A 6 1.57 -2.27 12.43
C VAL A 6 1.64 -1.28 11.28
N ILE A 7 1.69 0.02 11.57
CA ILE A 7 1.76 1.07 10.54
C ILE A 7 3.01 0.92 9.67
N PHE A 8 4.19 0.73 10.29
CA PHE A 8 5.46 0.55 9.57
C PHE A 8 5.49 -0.75 8.77
N GLY A 9 4.96 -1.86 9.32
CA GLY A 9 4.86 -3.14 8.62
C GLY A 9 3.98 -3.05 7.37
N MET A 10 2.78 -2.45 7.50
CA MET A 10 1.89 -2.21 6.37
C MET A 10 2.53 -1.30 5.32
N CYS A 11 3.20 -0.23 5.76
CA CYS A 11 3.88 0.70 4.88
C CYS A 11 4.97 0.00 4.05
N ALA A 12 5.78 -0.86 4.68
CA ALA A 12 6.83 -1.61 3.99
C ALA A 12 6.26 -2.55 2.91
N ILE A 13 5.15 -3.24 3.23
CA ILE A 13 4.49 -4.16 2.29
C ILE A 13 3.91 -3.39 1.10
N TYR A 14 3.16 -2.30 1.33
CA TYR A 14 2.62 -1.49 0.23
C TYR A 14 3.71 -0.87 -0.63
N THR A 15 4.79 -0.39 -0.01
CA THR A 15 5.94 0.17 -0.74
C THR A 15 6.53 -0.88 -1.67
N GLY A 16 6.75 -2.11 -1.19
CA GLY A 16 7.27 -3.21 -2.01
C GLY A 16 6.35 -3.56 -3.19
N ILE A 17 5.04 -3.58 -2.97
CA ILE A 17 4.04 -3.81 -4.03
C ILE A 17 4.10 -2.71 -5.08
N TYR A 18 4.09 -1.44 -4.67
CA TYR A 18 4.09 -0.30 -5.60
C TYR A 18 5.39 -0.18 -6.38
N VAL A 19 6.53 -0.40 -5.73
CA VAL A 19 7.84 -0.44 -6.41
C VAL A 19 7.90 -1.59 -7.41
N SER A 20 7.37 -2.76 -7.06
CA SER A 20 7.34 -3.91 -7.98
C SER A 20 6.47 -3.64 -9.21
N VAL A 21 5.32 -2.98 -9.05
CA VAL A 21 4.47 -2.57 -10.18
C VAL A 21 5.17 -1.51 -11.03
N GLY A 22 5.81 -0.51 -10.40
CA GLY A 22 6.48 0.58 -11.10
C GLY A 22 7.70 0.13 -11.92
N ILE A 23 8.51 -0.81 -11.39
CA ILE A 23 9.76 -1.26 -12.02
C ILE A 23 9.52 -2.37 -13.03
N TYR A 24 8.77 -3.41 -12.66
CA TYR A 24 8.73 -4.62 -13.48
C TYR A 24 7.77 -4.53 -14.66
N GLN A 25 6.84 -3.56 -14.68
CA GLN A 25 5.69 -3.53 -15.60
C GLN A 25 5.00 -4.91 -15.75
N ALA A 26 5.24 -5.81 -14.80
CA ALA A 26 4.75 -7.17 -14.82
C ALA A 26 3.24 -7.12 -14.81
N ASP A 27 2.59 -8.10 -15.46
CA ASP A 27 1.16 -8.16 -15.73
C ASP A 27 0.35 -7.39 -14.69
N PHE A 28 0.07 -6.14 -15.03
CA PHE A 28 -0.45 -5.14 -14.10
C PHE A 28 -1.73 -5.63 -13.41
N HIS A 29 -2.50 -6.46 -14.11
CA HIS A 29 -3.68 -7.14 -13.59
C HIS A 29 -3.37 -8.16 -12.48
N ILE A 30 -2.34 -8.99 -12.65
CA ILE A 30 -1.95 -10.01 -11.66
C ILE A 30 -1.42 -9.33 -10.40
N LEU A 31 -0.56 -8.31 -10.55
CA LEU A 31 -0.03 -7.56 -9.42
C LEU A 31 -1.13 -6.77 -8.69
N THR A 32 -2.08 -6.18 -9.41
CA THR A 32 -3.24 -5.51 -8.80
C THR A 32 -4.10 -6.49 -8.00
N ALA A 33 -4.33 -7.70 -8.53
CA ALA A 33 -5.06 -8.74 -7.81
C ALA A 33 -4.32 -9.16 -6.53
N ILE A 34 -3.01 -9.41 -6.62
CA ILE A 34 -2.17 -9.73 -5.46
C ILE A 34 -2.22 -8.62 -4.42
N ALA A 35 -2.11 -7.35 -4.85
CA ALA A 35 -2.17 -6.19 -3.98
C ALA A 35 -3.52 -6.09 -3.24
N ALA A 36 -4.63 -6.37 -3.94
CA ALA A 36 -5.97 -6.41 -3.35
C ALA A 36 -6.10 -7.54 -2.31
N PHE A 37 -5.60 -8.74 -2.62
CA PHE A 37 -5.62 -9.88 -1.68
C PHE A 37 -4.77 -9.61 -0.43
N ILE A 38 -3.57 -9.09 -0.60
CA ILE A 38 -2.68 -8.72 0.50
C ILE A 38 -3.32 -7.62 1.34
N GLY A 39 -3.86 -6.59 0.69
CA GLY A 39 -4.56 -5.50 1.37
C GLY A 39 -5.73 -6.00 2.22
N LEU A 40 -6.57 -6.88 1.67
CA LEU A 40 -7.67 -7.50 2.40
C LEU A 40 -7.20 -8.23 3.67
N PHE A 41 -6.15 -9.05 3.54
CA PHE A 41 -5.62 -9.83 4.65
C PHE A 41 -5.02 -8.95 5.75
N ILE A 42 -4.23 -7.95 5.34
CA ILE A 42 -3.65 -6.95 6.24
C ILE A 42 -4.76 -6.18 6.96
N GLY A 43 -5.74 -5.67 6.21
CA GLY A 43 -6.88 -4.95 6.76
C GLY A 43 -7.60 -5.77 7.82
N CYS A 44 -7.87 -7.04 7.52
CA CYS A 44 -8.52 -7.97 8.44
C CYS A 44 -7.71 -8.18 9.73
N ALA A 45 -6.41 -8.46 9.61
CA ALA A 45 -5.54 -8.61 10.78
C ALA A 45 -5.51 -7.35 11.66
N VAL A 46 -5.45 -6.16 11.04
CA VAL A 46 -5.47 -4.86 11.74
C VAL A 46 -6.79 -4.68 12.50
N GLY A 47 -7.93 -4.98 11.86
CA GLY A 47 -9.25 -4.89 12.48
C GLY A 47 -9.37 -5.80 13.71
N ILE A 48 -8.83 -7.02 13.64
CA ILE A 48 -8.82 -7.98 14.75
C ILE A 48 -7.92 -7.52 15.91
N ILE A 49 -6.76 -6.92 15.62
CA ILE A 49 -5.79 -6.54 16.65
C ILE A 49 -6.24 -5.28 17.40
N ILE A 50 -6.71 -4.27 16.68
CA ILE A 50 -6.92 -2.92 17.22
C ILE A 50 -8.28 -2.78 17.86
N GLN A 51 -9.30 -3.51 17.37
CA GLN A 51 -10.64 -3.57 17.96
C GLN A 51 -11.31 -2.19 18.10
N ASP A 52 -10.83 -1.19 17.36
CA ASP A 52 -11.39 0.15 17.20
C ASP A 52 -11.38 0.43 15.70
N ILE A 53 -12.57 0.44 15.09
CA ILE A 53 -12.73 0.58 13.65
C ILE A 53 -12.21 1.93 13.15
N GLY A 54 -12.40 3.00 13.92
CA GLY A 54 -11.98 4.36 13.54
C GLY A 54 -10.46 4.48 13.48
N ARG A 55 -9.77 3.99 14.51
CA ARG A 55 -8.29 3.98 14.53
C ARG A 55 -7.71 3.09 13.44
N SER A 56 -8.30 1.91 13.24
CA SER A 56 -7.83 0.95 12.25
C SER A 56 -7.90 1.50 10.83
N MET A 57 -9.00 2.19 10.48
CA MET A 57 -9.14 2.85 9.18
C MET A 57 -8.12 3.97 8.98
N ILE A 58 -7.86 4.79 10.02
CA ILE A 58 -6.84 5.84 9.96
C ILE A 58 -5.46 5.25 9.68
N TYR A 59 -5.10 4.15 10.36
CA TYR A 59 -3.80 3.50 10.17
C TYR A 59 -3.63 2.94 8.75
N VAL A 60 -4.66 2.33 8.18
CA VAL A 60 -4.64 1.87 6.78
C VAL A 60 -4.38 3.04 5.82
N CYS A 61 -5.10 4.15 5.99
CA CYS A 61 -4.95 5.34 5.16
C CYS A 61 -3.54 5.94 5.28
N VAL A 62 -3.04 6.12 6.50
CA VAL A 62 -1.71 6.69 6.75
C VAL A 62 -0.61 5.79 6.16
N SER A 63 -0.71 4.47 6.33
CA SER A 63 0.26 3.52 5.75
C SER A 63 0.23 3.51 4.23
N ALA A 64 -0.95 3.60 3.60
CA ALA A 64 -1.06 3.64 2.14
C ALA A 64 -0.44 4.92 1.56
N VAL A 65 -0.74 6.10 2.13
CA VAL A 65 -0.17 7.38 1.68
C VAL A 65 1.35 7.41 1.87
N SER A 66 1.83 6.95 3.03
CA SER A 66 3.26 6.89 3.33
C SER A 66 3.99 5.98 2.35
N ALA A 67 3.41 4.82 2.02
CA ALA A 67 3.99 3.88 1.08
C ALA A 67 4.09 4.43 -0.34
N ILE A 68 3.09 5.19 -0.80
CA ILE A 68 3.14 5.86 -2.11
C ILE A 68 4.29 6.86 -2.13
N ALA A 69 4.42 7.71 -1.10
CA ALA A 69 5.47 8.71 -1.03
C ALA A 69 6.87 8.06 -1.08
N ILE A 70 7.06 6.96 -0.33
CA ILE A 70 8.33 6.22 -0.32
C ILE A 70 8.56 5.56 -1.68
N ALA A 71 7.58 4.89 -2.27
CA ALA A 71 7.71 4.20 -3.55
C ALA A 71 8.07 5.18 -4.69
N VAL A 72 7.39 6.34 -4.76
CA VAL A 72 7.71 7.40 -5.72
C VAL A 72 9.13 7.89 -5.51
N THR A 73 9.53 8.15 -4.26
CA THR A 73 10.91 8.59 -3.97
C THR A 73 11.94 7.56 -4.41
N LEU A 74 11.70 6.27 -4.16
CA LEU A 74 12.62 5.19 -4.54
C LEU A 74 12.76 5.02 -6.06
N ILE A 75 11.71 5.30 -6.83
CA ILE A 75 11.73 5.20 -8.29
C ILE A 75 12.39 6.44 -8.91
N VAL A 76 12.11 7.63 -8.37
CA VAL A 76 12.50 8.92 -8.95
C VAL A 76 13.89 9.39 -8.52
N LEU A 77 14.31 9.05 -7.30
CA LEU A 77 15.58 9.53 -6.73
C LEU A 77 16.83 9.03 -7.49
N PRO A 78 16.95 7.75 -7.90
CA PRO A 78 18.13 7.28 -8.64
C PRO A 78 18.44 8.04 -9.94
N PRO A 79 17.48 8.23 -10.88
CA PRO A 79 17.75 9.00 -12.10
C PRO A 79 17.99 10.48 -11.84
N PHE A 80 17.39 11.05 -10.78
CA PHE A 80 17.65 12.43 -10.38
C PHE A 80 19.11 12.63 -9.92
N LEU A 81 19.65 11.69 -9.12
CA LEU A 81 21.04 11.73 -8.66
C LEU A 81 22.05 11.50 -9.80
N ALA A 82 21.66 10.76 -10.85
CA ALA A 82 22.48 10.56 -12.04
C ALA A 82 22.46 11.76 -13.01
N GLY A 83 21.61 12.78 -12.78
CA GLY A 83 21.45 13.93 -13.67
C GLY A 83 20.65 13.61 -14.95
N GLU A 84 19.95 12.48 -14.98
CA GLU A 84 19.21 11.98 -16.15
C GLU A 84 17.77 12.49 -16.14
N TYR A 85 17.59 13.82 -16.25
CA TYR A 85 16.28 14.48 -16.15
C TYR A 85 15.25 14.03 -17.19
N GLU A 86 15.68 13.57 -18.37
CA GLU A 86 14.77 12.96 -19.34
C GLU A 86 14.23 11.60 -18.85
N MET A 87 15.05 10.77 -18.22
CA MET A 87 14.62 9.50 -17.65
C MET A 87 13.70 9.70 -16.44
N VAL A 88 13.92 10.77 -15.66
CA VAL A 88 13.00 11.18 -14.59
C VAL A 88 11.59 11.40 -15.15
N ASN A 89 11.46 12.25 -16.18
CA ASN A 89 10.16 12.56 -16.79
C ASN A 89 9.52 11.34 -17.48
N TYR A 90 10.34 10.50 -18.13
CA TYR A 90 9.90 9.26 -18.76
C TYR A 90 9.44 8.21 -17.75
N ALA A 91 10.01 8.18 -16.55
CA ALA A 91 9.58 7.28 -15.49
C ALA A 91 8.36 7.82 -14.74
N LEU A 92 8.32 9.11 -14.42
CA LEU A 92 7.32 9.69 -13.51
C LEU A 92 5.87 9.49 -14.00
N LEU A 93 5.61 9.75 -15.28
CA LEU A 93 4.27 9.74 -15.86
C LEU A 93 3.66 8.32 -15.91
N PRO A 94 4.33 7.30 -16.48
CA PRO A 94 3.83 5.93 -16.43
C PRO A 94 3.84 5.36 -15.02
N THR A 95 4.82 5.71 -14.17
CA THR A 95 4.83 5.27 -12.77
C THR A 95 3.61 5.79 -12.01
N MET A 96 3.23 7.06 -12.19
CA MET A 96 2.02 7.61 -11.59
C MET A 96 0.77 6.83 -12.03
N GLN A 97 0.63 6.54 -13.33
CA GLN A 97 -0.54 5.80 -13.84
C GLN A 97 -0.57 4.34 -13.38
N LEU A 98 0.58 3.67 -13.40
CA LEU A 98 0.72 2.25 -13.06
C LEU A 98 0.66 1.98 -11.55
N ILE A 99 1.07 2.93 -10.70
CA ILE A 99 0.98 2.76 -9.24
C ILE A 99 -0.41 3.16 -8.71
N THR A 100 -1.08 4.14 -9.33
CA THR A 100 -2.34 4.68 -8.80
C THR A 100 -3.45 3.63 -8.72
N LEU A 101 -3.64 2.81 -9.75
CA LEU A 101 -4.73 1.82 -9.74
C LEU A 101 -4.50 0.71 -8.68
N PRO A 102 -3.33 0.02 -8.61
CA PRO A 102 -3.06 -0.93 -7.54
C PRO A 102 -3.15 -0.29 -6.15
N ALA A 103 -2.76 0.99 -6.01
CA ALA A 103 -2.87 1.69 -4.75
C ALA A 103 -4.32 1.88 -4.30
N ILE A 104 -5.20 2.30 -5.23
CA ILE A 104 -6.64 2.41 -4.96
C ILE A 104 -7.22 1.06 -4.57
N PHE A 105 -6.96 0.00 -5.35
CA PHE A 105 -7.49 -1.33 -5.06
C PHE A 105 -6.98 -1.87 -3.73
N ALA A 106 -5.67 -1.82 -3.48
CA ALA A 106 -5.10 -2.27 -2.22
C ALA A 106 -5.72 -1.52 -1.03
N THR A 107 -5.86 -0.19 -1.13
CA THR A 107 -6.44 0.62 -0.04
C THR A 107 -7.91 0.29 0.18
N MET A 108 -8.72 0.18 -0.88
CA MET A 108 -10.14 -0.16 -0.77
C MET A 108 -10.34 -1.55 -0.14
N PHE A 109 -9.61 -2.55 -0.60
CA PHE A 109 -9.69 -3.91 -0.04
C PHE A 109 -9.19 -3.97 1.40
N SER A 110 -8.23 -3.12 1.76
CA SER A 110 -7.74 -3.03 3.14
C SER A 110 -8.76 -2.41 4.07
N LEU A 111 -9.43 -1.34 3.65
CA LEU A 111 -10.52 -0.73 4.42
C LEU A 111 -11.68 -1.72 4.60
N PHE A 112 -12.04 -2.45 3.54
CA PHE A 112 -13.04 -3.51 3.61
C PHE A 112 -12.60 -4.65 4.54
N GLY A 113 -11.34 -5.09 4.41
CA GLY A 113 -10.73 -6.08 5.30
C GLY A 113 -10.77 -5.63 6.75
N THR A 114 -10.48 -4.37 7.04
CA THR A 114 -10.54 -3.80 8.39
C THR A 114 -11.93 -3.85 9.00
N ALA A 115 -12.96 -3.53 8.21
CA ALA A 115 -14.34 -3.70 8.67
C ALA A 115 -14.66 -5.17 8.96
N LEU A 116 -14.31 -6.10 8.06
CA LEU A 116 -14.50 -7.54 8.26
C LEU A 116 -13.77 -8.07 9.50
N GLY A 117 -12.49 -7.70 9.64
CA GLY A 117 -11.65 -8.11 10.76
C GLY A 117 -12.17 -7.59 12.09
N TYR A 118 -12.72 -6.38 12.12
CA TYR A 118 -13.40 -5.85 13.29
C TYR A 118 -14.61 -6.72 13.68
N PHE A 119 -15.51 -7.04 12.75
CA PHE A 119 -16.68 -7.88 13.05
C PHE A 119 -16.31 -9.31 13.50
N ILE A 120 -15.28 -9.91 12.88
CA ILE A 120 -14.74 -11.20 13.30
C ILE A 120 -14.17 -11.10 14.72
N GLY A 121 -13.40 -10.04 14.98
CA GLY A 121 -12.79 -9.78 16.28
C GLY A 121 -13.81 -9.56 17.39
N ASP A 122 -14.94 -8.92 17.07
CA ASP A 122 -16.04 -8.69 18.01
C ASP A 122 -16.81 -9.97 18.31
N SER A 123 -16.96 -10.85 17.31
CA SER A 123 -17.62 -12.16 17.47
C SER A 123 -16.81 -13.19 18.29
N LEU A 124 -15.51 -12.96 18.48
CA LEU A 124 -14.60 -13.84 19.22
C LEU A 124 -14.51 -13.50 20.72
N LYS A 125 -15.11 -12.39 21.14
CA LYS A 125 -15.18 -11.95 22.54
C LYS A 125 -16.44 -12.46 23.23
#